data_AF-A0A2I0P3S7-F1
#
_entry.id   AF-A0A2I0P3S7-F1
#
_cell.length_a   1.000
_cell.length_b   1.000
_cell.length_c   1.000
_cell.angle_alpha   90.00
_cell.angle_beta   90.00
_cell.angle_gamma   90.00
#
_symmetry.space_group_name_H-M   'P 1'
#
loop_
_entity.id
_entity.type
_entity.pdbx_description
1 polymer ?
#
loop_
_entity_poly.entity_id
_entity_poly.type
_entity_poly.pdbx_seq_one_letter_code
_entity_poly.pdbx_strand_id
1 'polypeptide(L)'
;MTENATKILMSKRDMLLNKADALALEADQLSYQGKYEEAVERYDQALAIYPSNPDLWAFKAITLSGGLGRNEEAYECWERAKKLDHVLADAIAVTGPEVAVVQEKDLTDFKGSTAERIRNLVKQQAMDKKKR
;
A
#
# COMPACT_ATOMS: atom_id res chain seq x y z
N MET A 1 -8.68 -26.66 27.88
CA MET A 1 -7.84 -25.51 28.29
C MET A 1 -7.32 -24.67 27.12
N THR A 2 -7.41 -25.12 25.87
CA THR A 2 -6.90 -24.40 24.68
C THR A 2 -7.85 -23.30 24.16
N GLU A 3 -9.16 -23.45 24.37
CA GLU A 3 -10.20 -22.56 23.82
C GLU A 3 -10.18 -21.13 24.37
N ASN A 4 -9.81 -20.93 25.64
CA ASN A 4 -9.64 -19.59 26.22
C ASN A 4 -8.36 -18.90 25.72
N ALA A 5 -7.28 -19.67 25.55
CA ALA A 5 -6.02 -19.14 25.03
C ALA A 5 -6.16 -18.70 23.57
N THR A 6 -6.85 -19.50 22.74
CA THR A 6 -7.13 -19.13 21.34
C THR A 6 -8.04 -17.90 21.24
N LYS A 7 -9.07 -17.79 22.10
CA LYS A 7 -9.97 -16.63 22.11
C LYS A 7 -9.28 -15.33 22.56
N ILE A 8 -8.40 -15.40 23.56
CA ILE A 8 -7.56 -14.27 23.99
C ILE A 8 -6.55 -13.88 22.90
N LEU A 9 -5.92 -14.86 22.25
CA LEU A 9 -5.00 -14.62 21.13
C LEU A 9 -5.70 -14.00 19.92
N MET A 10 -6.90 -14.47 19.56
CA MET A 10 -7.73 -13.89 18.50
C MET A 10 -8.15 -12.46 18.84
N SER A 11 -8.63 -12.21 20.06
CA SER A 11 -9.00 -10.85 20.49
C SER A 11 -7.80 -9.90 20.51
N LYS A 12 -6.62 -10.38 20.94
CA LYS A 12 -5.38 -9.59 20.88
C LYS A 12 -4.93 -9.36 19.43
N ARG A 13 -5.09 -10.34 18.55
CA ARG A 13 -4.79 -10.22 17.12
C ARG A 13 -5.71 -9.18 16.46
N ASP A 14 -7.00 -9.20 16.77
CA ASP A 14 -7.98 -8.27 16.21
C ASP A 14 -7.72 -6.83 16.72
N MET A 15 -7.35 -6.69 18.00
CA MET A 15 -6.95 -5.39 18.55
C MET A 15 -5.65 -4.85 17.92
N LEU A 16 -4.68 -5.72 17.65
CA LEU A 16 -3.45 -5.35 16.95
C LEU A 16 -3.73 -5.00 15.49
N LEU A 17 -4.59 -5.74 14.80
CA LEU A 17 -4.99 -5.44 13.42
C LEU A 17 -5.69 -4.08 13.33
N ASN A 18 -6.62 -3.79 14.26
CA ASN A 18 -7.25 -2.47 14.37
C ASN A 18 -6.23 -1.34 14.59
N LYS A 19 -5.13 -1.62 15.31
CA LYS A 19 -4.05 -0.64 15.51
C LYS A 19 -3.26 -0.40 14.21
N ALA A 20 -3.00 -1.44 13.43
CA ALA A 20 -2.35 -1.30 12.13
C ALA A 20 -3.21 -0.46 11.17
N ASP A 21 -4.53 -0.70 11.14
CA ASP A 21 -5.46 0.05 10.31
C ASP A 21 -5.55 1.53 10.73
N ALA A 22 -5.55 1.81 12.02
CA ALA A 22 -5.52 3.18 12.54
C ALA A 22 -4.24 3.92 12.12
N LEU A 23 -3.08 3.26 12.19
CA LEU A 23 -1.80 3.82 11.75
C LEU A 23 -1.77 4.07 10.24
N ALA A 24 -2.37 3.18 9.45
CA ALA A 24 -2.50 3.36 8.00
C ALA A 24 -3.37 4.59 7.66
N LEU A 25 -4.49 4.76 8.36
CA LEU A 25 -5.36 5.93 8.17
C LEU A 25 -4.65 7.24 8.55
N GLU A 26 -3.84 7.23 9.62
CA GLU A 26 -3.02 8.38 10.00
C GLU A 26 -1.96 8.68 8.94
N ALA A 27 -1.32 7.64 8.39
CA ALA A 27 -0.35 7.77 7.30
C ALA A 27 -0.97 8.43 6.07
N ASP A 28 -2.16 7.98 5.66
CA ASP A 28 -2.92 8.60 4.57
C ASP A 28 -3.14 10.09 4.85
N GLN A 29 -3.66 10.45 6.02
CA GLN A 29 -3.93 11.85 6.37
C GLN A 29 -2.67 12.72 6.32
N LEU A 30 -1.53 12.21 6.79
CA LEU A 30 -0.24 12.90 6.73
C LEU A 30 0.22 13.07 5.29
N SER A 31 0.05 12.05 4.44
CA SER A 31 0.39 12.11 3.03
C SER A 31 -0.45 13.17 2.30
N TYR A 32 -1.76 13.26 2.58
CA TYR A 32 -2.64 14.33 2.07
C TYR A 32 -2.23 15.74 2.54
N GLN A 33 -1.60 15.85 3.71
CA GLN A 33 -1.06 17.10 4.23
C GLN A 33 0.33 17.45 3.65
N GLY A 34 0.89 16.59 2.79
CA GLY A 34 2.24 16.74 2.24
C GLY A 34 3.36 16.36 3.21
N LYS A 35 3.03 15.74 4.35
CA LYS A 35 3.99 15.29 5.36
C LYS A 35 4.45 13.87 5.07
N TYR A 36 5.14 13.71 3.96
CA TYR A 36 5.42 12.41 3.38
C TYR A 36 6.39 11.56 4.23
N GLU A 37 7.43 12.14 4.85
CA GLU A 37 8.27 11.40 5.81
C GLU A 37 7.46 10.84 6.99
N GLU A 38 6.62 11.67 7.61
CA GLU A 38 5.80 11.26 8.75
C GLU A 38 4.82 10.14 8.34
N ALA A 39 4.24 10.24 7.14
CA ALA A 39 3.36 9.21 6.58
C ALA A 39 4.11 7.88 6.39
N VAL A 40 5.32 7.91 5.83
CA VAL A 40 6.17 6.72 5.65
C VAL A 40 6.48 6.07 7.00
N GLU A 41 6.77 6.85 8.05
CA GLU A 41 6.98 6.30 9.39
C GLU A 41 5.73 5.62 9.97
N ARG A 42 4.54 6.20 9.76
CA ARG A 42 3.28 5.58 10.21
C ARG A 42 3.01 4.27 9.46
N TYR A 43 3.29 4.23 8.15
CA TYR A 43 3.24 2.99 7.38
C TYR A 43 4.20 1.92 7.91
N ASP A 44 5.42 2.31 8.28
CA ASP A 44 6.39 1.37 8.88
C ASP A 44 5.91 0.81 10.21
N GLN A 45 5.26 1.64 11.04
CA GLN A 45 4.64 1.18 12.28
C GLN A 45 3.46 0.23 12.03
N ALA A 46 2.63 0.51 11.02
CA ALA A 46 1.54 -0.39 10.62
C ALA A 46 2.09 -1.74 10.10
N LEU A 47 3.14 -1.70 9.28
CA LEU A 47 3.83 -2.88 8.74
C LEU A 47 4.55 -3.69 9.82
N ALA A 48 5.04 -3.06 10.90
CA ALA A 48 5.61 -3.79 12.03
C ALA A 48 4.56 -4.66 12.76
N ILE A 49 3.28 -4.29 12.67
CA ILE A 49 2.17 -5.05 13.26
C ILE A 49 1.62 -6.07 12.25
N TYR A 50 1.46 -5.67 10.99
CA TYR A 50 0.92 -6.52 9.94
C TYR A 50 1.80 -6.50 8.68
N PRO A 51 2.96 -7.19 8.72
CA PRO A 51 3.95 -7.14 7.63
C PRO A 51 3.50 -7.85 6.36
N SER A 52 2.48 -8.70 6.46
CA SER A 52 1.92 -9.46 5.34
C SER A 52 0.81 -8.71 4.60
N ASN A 53 0.60 -7.42 4.89
CA ASN A 53 -0.38 -6.60 4.18
C ASN A 53 0.23 -6.02 2.88
N PRO A 54 -0.15 -6.50 1.69
CA PRO A 54 0.34 -5.94 0.43
C PRO A 54 -0.05 -4.47 0.25
N ASP A 55 -1.21 -4.03 0.76
CA ASP A 55 -1.71 -2.67 0.57
C ASP A 55 -0.83 -1.65 1.31
N LEU A 56 -0.37 -1.96 2.52
CA LEU A 56 0.52 -1.08 3.29
C LEU A 56 1.87 -0.87 2.61
N TRP A 57 2.44 -1.94 2.03
CA TRP A 57 3.67 -1.84 1.23
C TRP A 57 3.47 -1.00 -0.03
N ALA A 58 2.34 -1.16 -0.71
CA ALA A 58 1.99 -0.38 -1.89
C ALA A 58 1.82 1.11 -1.56
N PHE A 59 1.08 1.44 -0.50
CA PHE A 59 0.88 2.83 -0.09
C PHE A 59 2.18 3.51 0.31
N LYS A 60 3.02 2.81 1.10
CA LYS A 60 4.37 3.30 1.43
C LYS A 60 5.17 3.59 0.16
N ALA A 61 5.12 2.72 -0.84
CA ALA A 61 5.82 2.89 -2.10
C ALA A 61 5.34 4.13 -2.89
N ILE A 62 4.03 4.35 -2.93
CA ILE A 62 3.41 5.53 -3.57
C ILE A 62 3.87 6.81 -2.87
N THR A 63 3.82 6.86 -1.53
CA THR A 63 4.27 8.02 -0.75
C THR A 63 5.77 8.28 -0.94
N LEU A 64 6.61 7.23 -0.97
CA LEU A 64 8.05 7.34 -1.19
C LEU A 64 8.39 7.91 -2.58
N SER A 65 7.73 7.42 -3.63
CA SER A 65 8.01 7.90 -4.99
C SER A 65 7.37 9.26 -5.27
N GLY A 66 6.06 9.38 -5.02
CA GLY A 66 5.29 10.58 -5.35
C GLY A 66 5.59 11.76 -4.42
N GLY A 67 5.76 11.48 -3.12
CA GLY A 67 5.97 12.51 -2.11
C GLY A 67 7.45 12.86 -1.89
N LEU A 68 8.33 11.86 -1.91
CA LEU A 68 9.76 12.04 -1.57
C LEU A 68 10.73 11.86 -2.74
N GLY A 69 10.26 11.38 -3.90
CA GLY A 69 11.13 11.05 -5.03
C GLY A 69 12.10 9.89 -4.77
N ARG A 70 11.92 9.13 -3.69
CA ARG A 70 12.76 7.99 -3.26
C ARG A 70 12.37 6.73 -4.03
N ASN A 71 12.64 6.74 -5.33
CA ASN A 71 12.19 5.70 -6.27
C ASN A 71 12.79 4.32 -6.00
N GLU A 72 14.03 4.24 -5.53
CA GLU A 72 14.68 2.97 -5.21
C GLU A 72 13.98 2.25 -4.05
N GLU A 73 13.69 2.97 -2.96
CA GLU A 73 12.97 2.41 -1.81
C GLU A 73 11.51 2.10 -2.11
N ALA A 74 10.87 2.94 -2.94
CA ALA A 74 9.54 2.65 -3.44
C ALA A 74 9.54 1.32 -4.22
N TYR A 75 10.54 1.08 -5.08
CA TYR A 75 10.66 -0.16 -5.84
C TYR A 75 10.81 -1.39 -4.94
N GLU A 76 11.61 -1.31 -3.87
CA GLU A 76 11.71 -2.40 -2.90
C GLU A 76 10.38 -2.71 -2.20
N CYS A 77 9.62 -1.65 -1.86
CA CYS A 77 8.30 -1.79 -1.27
C CYS A 77 7.32 -2.44 -2.25
N TRP A 78 7.36 -2.07 -3.52
CA TRP A 78 6.56 -2.70 -4.57
C TRP A 78 6.90 -4.18 -4.76
N GLU A 79 8.19 -4.54 -4.76
CA GLU A 79 8.62 -5.94 -4.85
C GLU A 79 8.17 -6.76 -3.64
N ARG A 80 8.10 -6.17 -2.44
CA ARG A 80 7.51 -6.82 -1.26
C ARG A 80 6.01 -6.99 -1.39
N ALA A 81 5.29 -5.95 -1.81
CA ALA A 81 3.83 -6.01 -2.01
C ALA A 81 3.47 -7.11 -3.04
N LYS A 82 4.23 -7.17 -4.14
CA LYS A 82 4.16 -8.18 -5.19
C LYS A 82 4.35 -9.62 -4.70
N LYS A 83 5.29 -9.83 -3.77
CA LYS A 83 5.53 -11.16 -3.19
C LYS A 83 4.39 -11.62 -2.28
N LEU A 84 3.65 -10.68 -1.69
CA LEU A 84 2.55 -10.96 -0.77
C LEU A 84 1.21 -11.12 -1.50
N ASP A 85 1.00 -10.37 -2.57
CA ASP A 85 -0.17 -10.50 -3.44
C ASP A 85 0.24 -10.68 -4.90
N HIS A 86 0.04 -11.90 -5.39
CA HIS A 86 0.30 -12.26 -6.78
C HIS A 86 -0.62 -11.52 -7.77
N VAL A 87 -1.79 -11.06 -7.35
CA VAL A 87 -2.70 -10.27 -8.20
C VAL A 87 -2.17 -8.85 -8.39
N LEU A 88 -1.56 -8.30 -7.34
CA LEU A 88 -0.81 -7.05 -7.40
C LEU A 88 0.46 -7.20 -8.25
N ALA A 89 1.11 -8.37 -8.18
CA ALA A 89 2.26 -8.72 -9.01
C ALA A 89 2.00 -8.59 -10.50
N ASP A 90 0.88 -9.18 -10.96
CA ASP A 90 0.50 -9.16 -12.37
C ASP A 90 0.18 -7.74 -12.84
N ALA A 91 -0.46 -6.93 -11.99
CA ALA A 91 -0.78 -5.54 -12.32
C ALA A 91 0.48 -4.68 -12.55
N ILE A 92 1.49 -4.83 -11.69
CA ILE A 92 2.76 -4.09 -11.78
C ILE A 92 3.63 -4.63 -12.93
N ALA A 93 3.65 -5.95 -13.16
CA ALA A 93 4.45 -6.56 -14.22
C ALA A 93 3.98 -6.14 -15.64
N VAL A 94 2.68 -5.91 -15.83
CA VAL A 94 2.11 -5.49 -17.12
C VAL A 94 2.45 -4.03 -17.48
N THR A 95 2.71 -3.19 -16.50
CA THR A 95 2.92 -1.74 -16.69
C THR A 95 4.37 -1.29 -16.54
N GLY A 96 5.21 -2.12 -15.94
CA GLY A 96 6.62 -1.82 -15.76
C GLY A 96 6.88 -0.82 -14.62
N PRO A 97 8.14 -0.37 -14.44
CA PRO A 97 8.53 0.54 -13.35
C PRO A 97 7.83 1.91 -13.41
N GLU A 98 7.06 2.20 -14.45
CA GLU A 98 6.29 3.44 -14.60
C GLU A 98 5.19 3.57 -13.53
N VAL A 99 4.62 2.45 -13.03
CA VAL A 99 3.70 2.46 -11.88
C VAL A 99 4.40 2.85 -10.58
N ALA A 100 5.72 2.64 -10.49
CA ALA A 100 6.48 3.09 -9.33
C ALA A 100 6.46 4.61 -9.18
N VAL A 101 6.21 5.36 -10.26
CA VAL A 101 6.21 6.83 -10.32
C VAL A 101 4.81 7.43 -10.16
N VAL A 102 3.78 6.62 -9.90
CA VAL A 102 2.39 7.11 -9.80
C VAL A 102 2.25 8.08 -8.64
N GLN A 103 1.79 9.28 -8.96
CA GLN A 103 1.56 10.31 -7.96
C GLN A 103 0.26 10.04 -7.22
N GLU A 104 0.25 10.32 -5.92
CA GLU A 104 -0.91 10.16 -5.02
C GLU A 104 -2.17 10.90 -5.53
N LYS A 105 -1.97 11.97 -6.31
CA LYS A 105 -3.04 12.74 -6.96
C LYS A 105 -3.85 11.94 -7.98
N ASP A 106 -3.30 10.89 -8.57
CA ASP A 106 -4.01 10.03 -9.52
C ASP A 106 -4.91 9.01 -8.82
N LEU A 107 -4.82 8.90 -7.49
CA LEU A 107 -5.48 7.89 -6.68
C LEU A 107 -6.62 8.48 -5.83
N THR A 108 -7.10 9.69 -6.06
CA THR A 108 -8.00 10.42 -5.14
C THR A 108 -9.36 9.79 -4.83
N ASP A 109 -9.78 8.73 -5.54
CA ASP A 109 -11.00 7.99 -5.20
C ASP A 109 -10.71 6.83 -4.21
N PHE A 110 -11.10 7.05 -2.96
CA PHE A 110 -10.93 6.13 -1.81
C PHE A 110 -11.80 4.87 -1.81
N LYS A 111 -12.43 4.49 -2.92
CA LYS A 111 -13.36 3.34 -2.96
C LYS A 111 -12.72 2.13 -3.63
N GLY A 112 -12.17 1.22 -2.83
CA GLY A 112 -11.65 -0.09 -3.27
C GLY A 112 -10.31 -0.47 -2.64
N SER A 113 -9.91 -1.75 -2.73
CA SER A 113 -8.57 -2.18 -2.29
C SER A 113 -7.51 -1.59 -3.22
N THR A 114 -6.28 -1.40 -2.73
CA THR A 114 -5.20 -0.80 -3.52
C THR A 114 -4.85 -1.66 -4.73
N ALA A 115 -4.96 -2.99 -4.60
CA ALA A 115 -4.89 -3.91 -5.73
C ALA A 115 -5.95 -3.65 -6.82
N GLU A 116 -7.18 -3.24 -6.48
CA GLU A 116 -8.18 -2.80 -7.47
C GLU A 116 -7.83 -1.45 -8.08
N ARG A 117 -7.33 -0.50 -7.27
CA ARG A 117 -6.91 0.83 -7.74
C ARG A 117 -5.77 0.74 -8.75
N ILE A 118 -4.75 -0.06 -8.44
CA ILE A 118 -3.60 -0.30 -9.33
C ILE A 118 -4.05 -1.02 -10.60
N ARG A 119 -4.94 -2.04 -10.50
CA ARG A 119 -5.50 -2.69 -11.69
C ARG A 119 -6.29 -1.72 -12.58
N ASN A 120 -7.06 -0.80 -11.98
CA ASN A 120 -7.82 0.19 -12.74
C ASN A 120 -6.89 1.21 -13.42
N LEU A 121 -5.86 1.66 -12.72
CA LEU A 121 -4.85 2.56 -13.28
C LEU A 121 -4.07 1.91 -14.41
N VAL A 122 -3.65 0.65 -14.23
CA VAL A 122 -3.02 -0.19 -15.27
C VAL A 122 -3.91 -0.30 -16.50
N LYS A 123 -5.20 -0.59 -16.30
CA LYS A 123 -6.17 -0.63 -17.40
C LYS A 123 -6.27 0.71 -18.12
N GLN A 124 -6.30 1.82 -17.38
CA GLN A 124 -6.41 3.17 -17.94
C GLN A 124 -5.17 3.55 -18.76
N GLN A 125 -3.97 3.36 -18.22
CA GLN A 125 -2.70 3.61 -18.92
C GLN A 125 -2.53 2.73 -20.17
N ALA A 126 -2.96 1.46 -20.11
CA ALA A 126 -2.96 0.57 -21.27
C ALA A 126 -3.95 1.02 -22.36
N MET A 127 -5.09 1.61 -22.00
CA MET A 127 -6.03 2.20 -22.96
C MET A 127 -5.50 3.49 -23.58
N ASP A 128 -4.81 4.33 -22.82
CA ASP A 128 -4.25 5.58 -23.31
C ASP A 128 -3.06 5.34 -24.26
N LYS A 129 -2.23 4.33 -24.00
CA LYS A 129 -1.16 3.90 -24.93
C LYS A 129 -1.71 3.31 -26.24
N LYS A 130 -2.92 2.76 -26.26
CA LYS A 130 -3.60 2.28 -27.49
C LYS A 130 -4.24 3.40 -28.32
N LYS A 131 -4.41 4.60 -27.74
CA LYS A 131 -5.00 5.78 -28.41
C LYS A 131 -3.97 6.76 -28.98
N ARG A 132 -2.67 6.51 -28.76
CA ARG A 132 -1.55 7.22 -29.41
C ARG A 132 -1.03 6.42 -30.59
#